data_AF-A0A6L3N0R7-F1
#
_entry.id   AF-A0A6L3N0R7-F1
#
_cell.length_a   1.000
_cell.length_b   1.000
_cell.length_c   1.000
_cell.angle_alpha   90.00
_cell.angle_beta   90.00
_cell.angle_gamma   90.00
#
_symmetry.space_group_name_H-M   'P 1'
#
loop_
_entity.id
_entity.type
_entity.pdbx_description
1 polymer ?
#
loop_
_entity_poly.entity_id
_entity_poly.type
_entity_poly.pdbx_seq_one_letter_code
_entity_poly.pdbx_strand_id
1 'polypeptide(L)'
;RASPDEADARCVPLGVPLPPSAGKRRIALNVAADAVESVGPLPTLADVLVAAPDAWHATLRALDALGLRCGVQGRVFGSLAWQALTGERYVSASSDLDIVFPLPGAASLAVLLDGLAAIDARAPMRIDGELLRDDGAGVNWRELHARLPEVAVKTAIAVELMSVDAFIGGTR
;
A
#
# COMPACT_ATOMS: atom_id res chain seq x y z
N ARG A 1 5.76 31.60 -7.86
CA ARG A 1 5.64 30.17 -8.20
C ARG A 1 5.75 29.44 -6.89
N ALA A 2 4.69 28.79 -6.42
CA ALA A 2 4.78 27.97 -5.23
C ALA A 2 5.62 26.72 -5.54
N SER A 3 6.53 26.34 -4.65
CA SER A 3 7.26 25.09 -4.80
C SER A 3 6.32 23.90 -4.57
N PRO A 4 6.62 22.69 -5.09
CA PRO A 4 5.85 21.46 -4.80
C PRO A 4 5.67 21.16 -3.31
N ASP A 5 6.50 21.76 -2.46
CA ASP A 5 6.53 21.55 -1.01
C ASP A 5 5.85 22.69 -0.23
N GLU A 6 5.41 23.77 -0.90
CA GLU A 6 4.65 24.86 -0.28
C GLU A 6 3.17 24.46 -0.16
N ALA A 7 2.75 24.16 1.07
CA ALA A 7 1.36 23.90 1.40
C ALA A 7 0.50 25.17 1.26
N ASP A 8 0.01 25.46 0.06
CA ASP A 8 -1.17 26.31 -0.15
C ASP A 8 -2.41 25.42 -0.01
N ALA A 9 -3.31 25.75 0.92
CA ALA A 9 -4.56 25.00 1.15
C ALA A 9 -5.47 24.91 -0.09
N ARG A 10 -5.21 25.73 -1.13
CA ARG A 10 -5.91 25.68 -2.42
C ARG A 10 -5.27 24.73 -3.43
N CYS A 11 -4.13 24.13 -3.10
CA CYS A 11 -3.40 23.24 -3.98
C CYS A 11 -3.24 21.85 -3.35
N VAL A 12 -3.26 20.84 -4.20
CA VAL A 12 -2.99 19.44 -3.84
C VAL A 12 -1.63 19.07 -4.45
N PRO A 13 -0.61 18.75 -3.62
CA PRO A 13 0.65 18.23 -4.13
C PRO A 13 0.45 16.78 -4.59
N LEU A 14 0.89 16.49 -5.81
CA LEU A 14 0.79 15.17 -6.44
C LEU A 14 2.15 14.70 -6.93
N GLY A 15 2.44 13.42 -6.72
CA GLY A 15 3.58 12.74 -7.33
C GLY A 15 3.10 11.73 -8.37
N VAL A 16 3.49 11.92 -9.63
CA VAL A 16 3.15 11.01 -10.73
C VAL A 16 4.42 10.26 -11.16
N PRO A 17 4.53 8.95 -10.92
CA PRO A 17 5.59 8.16 -11.51
C PRO A 17 5.29 7.95 -13.00
N LEU A 18 6.29 8.14 -13.84
CA LEU A 18 6.23 7.76 -15.24
C LEU A 18 6.51 6.25 -15.38
N PRO A 19 5.98 5.60 -16.44
CA PRO A 19 6.29 4.20 -16.69
C PRO A 19 7.81 4.02 -16.86
N PRO A 20 8.37 2.85 -16.51
CA PRO A 20 9.78 2.54 -16.70
C PRO A 20 10.31 2.81 -18.11
N SER A 21 9.49 2.62 -19.15
CA SER A 21 9.81 2.96 -20.54
C SER A 21 10.13 4.44 -20.76
N ALA A 22 9.61 5.33 -19.89
CA ALA A 22 9.87 6.76 -19.89
C ALA A 22 10.99 7.19 -18.92
N GLY A 23 11.80 6.22 -18.44
CA GLY A 23 13.02 6.45 -17.66
C GLY A 23 12.85 6.39 -16.14
N LYS A 24 11.77 5.78 -15.61
CA LYS A 24 11.47 5.68 -14.16
C LYS A 24 11.50 7.01 -13.40
N ARG A 25 11.14 8.10 -14.07
CA ARG A 25 11.11 9.45 -13.48
C ARG A 25 9.84 9.64 -12.65
N ARG A 26 9.88 10.54 -11.68
CA ARG A 26 8.71 11.02 -10.93
C ARG A 26 8.54 12.51 -11.19
N ILE A 27 7.32 12.92 -11.50
CA ILE A 27 6.95 14.31 -11.71
C ILE A 27 6.19 14.78 -10.47
N ALA A 28 6.65 15.86 -9.85
CA ALA A 28 5.92 16.55 -8.81
C ALA A 28 5.06 17.65 -9.43
N LEU A 29 3.80 17.72 -9.03
CA LEU A 29 2.81 18.67 -9.51
C LEU A 29 2.09 19.30 -8.31
N ASN A 30 1.76 20.58 -8.41
CA ASN A 30 0.75 21.19 -7.55
C ASN A 30 -0.47 21.48 -8.43
N VAL A 31 -1.58 20.80 -8.16
CA VAL A 31 -2.84 21.03 -8.87
C VAL A 31 -3.76 21.85 -8.00
N ALA A 32 -4.58 22.72 -8.59
CA ALA A 32 -5.60 23.42 -7.84
C ALA A 32 -6.62 22.40 -7.30
N ALA A 33 -7.08 22.58 -6.07
CA ALA A 33 -7.98 21.64 -5.42
C ALA A 33 -9.32 21.50 -6.16
N ASP A 34 -9.78 22.57 -6.80
CA ASP A 34 -10.99 22.60 -7.65
C ASP A 34 -10.79 21.94 -9.03
N ALA A 35 -9.54 21.68 -9.43
CA ALA A 35 -9.22 20.91 -10.63
C ALA A 35 -9.22 19.38 -10.39
N VAL A 36 -9.33 18.94 -9.12
CA VAL A 36 -9.45 17.51 -8.79
C VAL A 36 -10.89 17.07 -9.00
N GLU A 37 -11.14 16.35 -10.09
CA GLU A 37 -12.47 15.85 -10.43
C GLU A 37 -12.97 14.80 -9.42
N SER A 38 -12.10 13.90 -8.98
CA SER A 38 -12.45 12.87 -8.01
C SER A 38 -11.24 12.38 -7.20
N VAL A 39 -11.54 11.87 -6.00
CA VAL A 39 -10.59 11.16 -5.14
C VAL A 39 -11.22 9.82 -4.80
N GLY A 40 -10.47 8.75 -5.00
CA GLY A 40 -10.92 7.38 -4.75
C GLY A 40 -9.89 6.60 -3.93
N PRO A 41 -10.31 5.46 -3.36
CA PRO A 41 -9.38 4.57 -2.69
C PRO A 41 -8.44 3.91 -3.71
N LEU A 42 -7.34 3.35 -3.20
CA LEU A 42 -6.45 2.50 -4.00
C LEU A 42 -7.22 1.31 -4.63
N PRO A 43 -6.81 0.82 -5.81
CA PRO A 43 -7.39 -0.37 -6.43
C PRO A 43 -7.43 -1.56 -5.47
N THR A 44 -8.52 -2.31 -5.47
CA THR A 44 -8.59 -3.57 -4.73
C THR A 44 -7.70 -4.64 -5.37
N LEU A 45 -7.43 -5.71 -4.63
CA LEU A 45 -6.71 -6.88 -5.17
C LEU A 45 -7.43 -7.50 -6.39
N ALA A 46 -8.76 -7.41 -6.44
CA ALA A 46 -9.56 -7.88 -7.56
C ALA A 46 -9.45 -6.95 -8.78
N ASP A 47 -9.46 -5.63 -8.59
CA ASP A 47 -9.39 -4.63 -9.67
C ASP A 47 -8.11 -4.75 -10.50
N VAL A 48 -7.00 -5.14 -9.86
CA VAL A 48 -5.69 -5.22 -10.53
C VAL A 48 -5.44 -6.57 -11.22
N LEU A 49 -6.32 -7.57 -11.06
CA LEU A 49 -6.10 -8.93 -11.59
C LEU A 49 -5.84 -8.93 -13.10
N VAL A 50 -6.64 -8.19 -13.86
CA VAL A 50 -6.53 -8.13 -15.33
C VAL A 50 -5.20 -7.50 -15.77
N ALA A 51 -4.68 -6.56 -14.98
CA ALA A 51 -3.43 -5.88 -15.28
C ALA A 51 -2.20 -6.63 -14.74
N ALA A 52 -2.37 -7.58 -13.81
CA ALA A 52 -1.27 -8.29 -13.18
C ALA A 52 -0.68 -9.38 -14.10
N PRO A 53 0.63 -9.68 -13.98
CA PRO A 53 1.20 -10.86 -14.61
C PRO A 53 0.45 -12.14 -14.19
N ASP A 54 0.22 -13.08 -15.12
CA ASP A 54 -0.54 -14.31 -14.85
C ASP A 54 0.00 -15.10 -13.64
N ALA A 55 1.33 -15.15 -13.50
CA ALA A 55 1.98 -15.81 -12.37
C ALA A 55 1.55 -15.24 -11.00
N TRP A 56 1.15 -13.96 -10.95
CA TRP A 56 0.77 -13.26 -9.73
C TRP A 56 -0.71 -13.50 -9.34
N HIS A 57 -1.54 -14.01 -10.26
CA HIS A 57 -2.99 -14.13 -10.03
C HIS A 57 -3.34 -15.02 -8.85
N ALA A 58 -2.61 -16.13 -8.64
CA ALA A 58 -2.81 -17.01 -7.50
C ALA A 58 -2.52 -16.30 -6.17
N THR A 59 -1.43 -15.51 -6.12
CA THR A 59 -1.07 -14.69 -4.96
C THR A 59 -2.14 -13.65 -4.66
N LEU A 60 -2.59 -12.89 -5.67
CA LEU A 60 -3.61 -11.85 -5.51
C LEU A 60 -4.93 -12.41 -4.97
N ARG A 61 -5.40 -13.55 -5.51
CA ARG A 61 -6.61 -14.23 -5.00
C ARG A 61 -6.43 -14.75 -3.57
N ALA A 62 -5.24 -15.25 -3.23
CA ALA A 62 -4.95 -15.72 -1.88
C ALA A 62 -4.94 -14.56 -0.86
N LEU A 63 -4.38 -13.41 -1.24
CA LEU A 63 -4.40 -12.19 -0.43
C LEU A 63 -5.82 -11.66 -0.23
N ASP A 64 -6.64 -11.66 -1.28
CA ASP A 64 -8.03 -11.22 -1.21
C ASP A 64 -8.84 -12.12 -0.26
N ALA A 65 -8.71 -13.44 -0.42
CA ALA A 65 -9.32 -14.42 0.47
C ALA A 65 -8.81 -14.32 1.92
N LEU A 66 -7.53 -13.96 2.14
CA LEU A 66 -6.98 -13.71 3.47
C LEU A 66 -7.63 -12.48 4.11
N GLY A 67 -7.71 -11.38 3.37
CA GLY A 67 -8.40 -10.16 3.82
C GLY A 67 -9.83 -10.45 4.27
N LEU A 68 -10.60 -11.15 3.44
CA LEU A 68 -11.98 -11.54 3.76
C LEU A 68 -12.08 -12.34 5.06
N ARG A 69 -11.17 -13.31 5.30
CA ARG A 69 -11.15 -14.08 6.57
C ARG A 69 -10.81 -13.22 7.79
N CYS A 70 -10.04 -12.16 7.60
CA CYS A 70 -9.65 -11.24 8.67
C CYS A 70 -10.59 -10.03 8.80
N GLY A 71 -11.65 -9.94 7.98
CA GLY A 71 -12.61 -8.84 8.00
C GLY A 71 -12.06 -7.51 7.47
N VAL A 72 -11.00 -7.53 6.66
CA VAL A 72 -10.32 -6.34 6.12
C VAL A 72 -10.09 -6.47 4.62
N GLN A 73 -10.22 -5.38 3.86
CA GLN A 73 -10.03 -5.41 2.41
C GLN A 73 -8.63 -4.90 2.04
N GLY A 74 -7.82 -5.77 1.44
CA GLY A 74 -6.51 -5.41 0.91
C GLY A 74 -6.60 -4.57 -0.36
N ARG A 75 -5.70 -3.62 -0.50
CA ARG A 75 -5.57 -2.76 -1.68
C ARG A 75 -4.13 -2.75 -2.17
N VAL A 76 -3.95 -2.36 -3.42
CA VAL A 76 -2.66 -2.36 -4.11
C VAL A 76 -2.22 -0.94 -4.38
N PHE A 77 -0.95 -0.64 -4.12
CA PHE A 77 -0.32 0.60 -4.55
C PHE A 77 0.91 0.29 -5.40
N GLY A 78 1.74 1.30 -5.66
CA GLY A 78 2.99 1.11 -6.38
C GLY A 78 2.80 0.65 -7.83
N SER A 79 3.74 -0.15 -8.33
CA SER A 79 3.85 -0.43 -9.77
C SER A 79 2.61 -1.12 -10.34
N LEU A 80 2.05 -2.10 -9.63
CA LEU A 80 0.88 -2.82 -10.14
C LEU A 80 -0.38 -1.93 -10.17
N ALA A 81 -0.56 -1.05 -9.18
CA ALA A 81 -1.66 -0.09 -9.19
C ALA A 81 -1.54 0.88 -10.38
N TRP A 82 -0.35 1.43 -10.63
CA TRP A 82 -0.13 2.32 -11.78
C TRP A 82 -0.35 1.61 -13.12
N GLN A 83 0.06 0.34 -13.24
CA GLN A 83 -0.21 -0.46 -14.43
C GLN A 83 -1.71 -0.68 -14.65
N ALA A 84 -2.48 -0.95 -13.59
CA ALA A 84 -3.93 -1.09 -13.69
C ALA A 84 -4.63 0.23 -14.06
N LEU A 85 -4.19 1.35 -13.49
CA LEU A 85 -4.81 2.66 -13.69
C LEU A 85 -4.50 3.27 -15.07
N THR A 86 -3.32 3.01 -15.61
CA THR A 86 -2.85 3.66 -16.85
C THR A 86 -2.87 2.73 -18.08
N GLY A 87 -2.90 1.42 -17.87
CA GLY A 87 -2.71 0.42 -18.93
C GLY A 87 -1.27 0.28 -19.44
N GLU A 88 -0.33 1.10 -18.92
CA GLU A 88 1.07 1.05 -19.28
C GLU A 88 1.83 0.00 -18.45
N ARG A 89 2.95 -0.51 -18.97
CA ARG A 89 3.76 -1.50 -18.25
C ARG A 89 4.62 -0.83 -17.18
N TYR A 90 4.27 -1.02 -15.91
CA TYR A 90 5.09 -0.62 -14.74
C TYR A 90 5.79 -1.81 -14.08
N VAL A 91 5.18 -2.99 -14.11
CA VAL A 91 5.69 -4.20 -13.45
C VAL A 91 6.81 -4.84 -14.31
N SER A 92 7.91 -5.20 -13.66
CA SER A 92 9.02 -5.97 -14.22
C SER A 92 9.24 -7.26 -13.44
N ALA A 93 10.14 -8.13 -13.93
CA ALA A 93 10.50 -9.38 -13.25
C ALA A 93 11.12 -9.19 -11.86
N SER A 94 11.60 -7.97 -11.55
CA SER A 94 12.19 -7.60 -10.26
C SER A 94 11.26 -6.75 -9.40
N SER A 95 9.99 -6.63 -9.78
CA SER A 95 9.02 -5.85 -9.02
C SER A 95 8.49 -6.65 -7.85
N ASP A 96 8.30 -5.95 -6.74
CA ASP A 96 7.54 -6.45 -5.61
C ASP A 96 6.04 -6.17 -5.82
N LEU A 97 5.21 -6.87 -5.07
CA LEU A 97 3.78 -6.59 -4.95
C LEU A 97 3.56 -5.71 -3.71
N ASP A 98 3.29 -4.43 -3.95
CA ASP A 98 3.02 -3.42 -2.91
C ASP A 98 1.54 -3.44 -2.51
N ILE A 99 1.26 -3.78 -1.25
CA ILE A 99 -0.10 -3.91 -0.71
C ILE A 99 -0.30 -3.15 0.57
N VAL A 100 -1.55 -2.81 0.83
CA VAL A 100 -1.96 -2.22 2.08
C VAL A 100 -3.21 -2.90 2.59
N PHE A 101 -3.24 -3.21 3.88
CA PHE A 101 -4.43 -3.69 4.58
C PHE A 101 -4.79 -2.71 5.70
N PRO A 102 -6.08 -2.45 5.95
CA PRO A 102 -6.49 -1.91 7.24
C PRO A 102 -5.97 -2.80 8.38
N LEU A 103 -5.57 -2.20 9.48
CA LEU A 103 -5.20 -2.90 10.70
C LEU A 103 -6.44 -3.64 11.21
N PRO A 104 -6.45 -4.98 11.20
CA PRO A 104 -7.61 -5.72 11.66
C PRO A 104 -7.74 -5.62 13.19
N GLY A 105 -8.90 -6.02 13.70
CA GLY A 105 -9.08 -6.21 15.14
C GLY A 105 -8.07 -7.23 15.70
N ALA A 106 -7.76 -7.11 17.00
CA ALA A 106 -6.71 -7.92 17.66
C ALA A 106 -6.86 -9.44 17.46
N ALA A 107 -8.10 -9.95 17.41
CA ALA A 107 -8.39 -11.37 17.20
C ALA A 107 -7.94 -11.89 15.81
N SER A 108 -7.84 -11.02 14.81
CA SER A 108 -7.52 -11.37 13.42
C SER A 108 -6.11 -10.94 12.99
N LEU A 109 -5.40 -10.15 13.82
CA LEU A 109 -4.07 -9.64 13.48
C LEU A 109 -3.04 -10.75 13.27
N ALA A 110 -2.95 -11.71 14.20
CA ALA A 110 -2.05 -12.85 14.05
C ALA A 110 -2.37 -13.67 12.79
N VAL A 111 -3.66 -13.92 12.53
CA VAL A 111 -4.11 -14.65 11.33
C VAL A 111 -3.71 -13.92 10.05
N LEU A 112 -3.82 -12.58 10.03
CA LEU A 112 -3.41 -11.78 8.89
C LEU A 112 -1.89 -11.86 8.68
N LEU A 113 -1.09 -11.64 9.73
CA LEU A 113 0.38 -11.64 9.64
C LEU A 113 0.95 -13.00 9.23
N ASP A 114 0.50 -14.08 9.88
CA ASP A 114 0.93 -15.44 9.56
C ASP A 114 0.48 -15.83 8.14
N GLY A 115 -0.72 -15.42 7.75
CA GLY A 115 -1.24 -15.61 6.39
C GLY A 115 -0.43 -14.87 5.34
N LEU A 116 -0.05 -13.62 5.59
CA LEU A 116 0.80 -12.82 4.70
C LEU A 116 2.16 -13.49 4.51
N ALA A 117 2.81 -13.90 5.61
CA ALA A 117 4.10 -14.60 5.56
C ALA A 117 4.01 -15.92 4.76
N ALA A 118 2.95 -16.71 4.98
CA ALA A 118 2.76 -17.98 4.27
C ALA A 118 2.44 -17.79 2.77
N ILE A 119 1.77 -16.70 2.39
CA ILE A 119 1.54 -16.36 0.98
C ILE A 119 2.84 -15.87 0.35
N ASP A 120 3.54 -14.94 1.00
CA ASP A 120 4.83 -14.39 0.55
C ASP A 120 5.87 -15.48 0.27
N ALA A 121 6.00 -16.47 1.17
CA ALA A 121 6.93 -17.58 1.02
C ALA A 121 6.69 -18.46 -0.22
N ARG A 122 5.50 -18.40 -0.83
CA ARG A 122 5.12 -19.19 -2.02
C ARG A 122 4.89 -18.32 -3.26
N ALA A 123 4.92 -17.00 -3.09
CA ALA A 123 4.63 -16.07 -4.15
C ALA A 123 5.81 -16.00 -5.14
N PRO A 124 5.55 -15.75 -6.44
CA PRO A 124 6.62 -15.59 -7.43
C PRO A 124 7.32 -14.23 -7.33
N MET A 125 6.84 -13.35 -6.45
CA MET A 125 7.38 -12.02 -6.17
C MET A 125 7.38 -11.80 -4.65
N ARG A 126 8.20 -10.87 -4.16
CA ARG A 126 8.13 -10.43 -2.77
C ARG A 126 6.86 -9.61 -2.57
N ILE A 127 6.17 -9.84 -1.47
CA ILE A 127 5.03 -9.03 -1.03
C ILE A 127 5.54 -7.97 -0.06
N ASP A 128 5.44 -6.71 -0.43
CA ASP A 128 5.75 -5.58 0.44
C ASP A 128 4.48 -4.84 0.82
N GLY A 129 4.43 -4.27 2.02
CA GLY A 129 3.21 -3.59 2.41
C GLY A 129 3.10 -3.18 3.86
N GLU A 130 2.01 -2.49 4.14
CA GLU A 130 1.75 -1.87 5.44
C GLU A 130 0.36 -2.27 5.97
N LEU A 131 0.24 -2.36 7.29
CA LEU A 131 -1.04 -2.35 7.98
C LEU A 131 -1.35 -0.92 8.42
N LEU A 132 -2.51 -0.38 8.04
CA LEU A 132 -2.92 1.00 8.31
C LEU A 132 -3.99 1.09 9.39
N ARG A 133 -3.79 1.97 10.36
CA ARG A 133 -4.85 2.44 11.24
C ARG A 133 -5.80 3.40 10.51
N ASP A 134 -6.95 3.65 11.12
CA ASP A 134 -7.96 4.57 10.59
C ASP A 134 -7.49 6.03 10.53
N ASP A 135 -6.48 6.40 11.33
CA ASP A 135 -5.82 7.70 11.29
C ASP A 135 -4.76 7.84 10.19
N GLY A 136 -4.57 6.80 9.37
CA GLY A 136 -3.61 6.76 8.27
C GLY A 136 -2.19 6.41 8.69
N ALA A 137 -1.94 6.11 9.98
CA ALA A 137 -0.63 5.63 10.41
C ALA A 137 -0.43 4.16 9.98
N GLY A 138 0.72 3.89 9.38
CA GLY A 138 1.08 2.60 8.81
C GLY A 138 2.34 1.99 9.42
N VAL A 139 2.36 0.67 9.53
CA VAL A 139 3.57 -0.10 9.88
C VAL A 139 3.77 -1.20 8.86
N ASN A 140 5.02 -1.44 8.46
CA ASN A 140 5.34 -2.55 7.56
C ASN A 140 4.96 -3.89 8.22
N TRP A 141 4.17 -4.71 7.52
CA TRP A 141 3.64 -5.95 8.11
C TRP A 141 4.74 -6.90 8.57
N ARG A 142 5.94 -6.84 7.97
CA ARG A 142 7.08 -7.67 8.33
C ARG A 142 7.67 -7.30 9.68
N GLU A 143 7.63 -6.03 10.08
CA GLU A 143 8.09 -5.60 11.41
C GLU A 143 7.18 -6.17 12.50
N LEU A 144 5.86 -6.13 12.26
CA LEU A 144 4.87 -6.73 13.17
C LEU A 144 5.01 -8.27 13.21
N HIS A 145 5.18 -8.91 12.05
CA HIS A 145 5.37 -10.36 11.99
C HIS A 145 6.68 -10.82 12.63
N ALA A 146 7.75 -10.01 12.54
CA ALA A 146 9.03 -10.27 13.21
C ALA A 146 8.96 -10.09 14.74
N ARG A 147 7.83 -9.60 15.27
CA ARG A 147 7.59 -9.38 16.71
C ARG A 147 8.67 -8.51 17.36
N LEU A 148 9.07 -7.47 16.64
CA LEU A 148 9.99 -6.47 17.19
C LEU A 148 9.33 -5.74 18.37
N PRO A 149 10.10 -5.30 19.38
CA PRO A 149 9.54 -4.56 20.51
C PRO A 149 9.01 -3.18 20.09
N GLU A 150 9.64 -2.59 19.07
CA GLU A 150 9.29 -1.32 18.48
C GLU A 150 9.24 -1.43 16.96
N VAL A 151 8.40 -0.60 16.34
CA VAL A 151 8.16 -0.57 14.90
C VAL A 151 8.20 0.84 14.37
N ALA A 152 8.65 0.99 13.12
CA ALA A 152 8.61 2.27 12.44
C ALA A 152 7.17 2.57 11.97
N VAL A 153 6.52 3.50 12.67
CA VAL A 153 5.19 4.01 12.30
C VAL A 153 5.36 5.18 11.35
N LYS A 154 4.72 5.09 10.18
CA LYS A 154 4.73 6.12 9.15
C LYS A 154 3.37 6.78 9.06
N THR A 155 3.37 8.10 8.94
CA THR A 155 2.20 8.88 8.53
C THR A 155 2.52 9.60 7.23
N ALA A 156 1.57 10.37 6.71
CA ALA A 156 1.82 11.21 5.52
C ALA A 156 2.96 12.23 5.72
N ILE A 157 3.31 12.58 6.96
CA ILE A 157 4.23 13.69 7.26
C ILE A 157 5.41 13.32 8.18
N ALA A 158 5.39 12.13 8.80
CA ALA A 158 6.38 11.76 9.80
C ALA A 158 6.67 10.25 9.82
N VAL A 159 7.84 9.89 10.33
CA VAL A 159 8.22 8.52 10.68
C VAL A 159 8.72 8.54 12.12
N GLU A 160 8.13 7.69 12.95
CA GLU A 160 8.42 7.62 14.39
C GLU A 160 8.58 6.17 14.83
N LEU A 161 9.41 5.94 15.86
CA LEU A 161 9.54 4.63 16.48
C LEU A 161 8.53 4.51 17.62
N MET A 162 7.74 3.44 17.65
CA MET A 162 6.68 3.22 18.63
C MET A 162 6.65 1.76 19.08
N SER A 163 6.26 1.49 20.32
CA SER A 163 6.01 0.11 20.75
C SER A 163 4.85 -0.51 19.97
N VAL A 164 4.93 -1.83 19.74
CA VAL A 164 3.86 -2.57 19.04
C VAL A 164 2.51 -2.43 19.75
N ASP A 165 2.49 -2.47 21.07
CA ASP A 165 1.26 -2.32 21.86
C ASP A 165 0.62 -0.93 21.68
N ALA A 166 1.42 0.13 21.61
CA ALA A 166 0.91 1.48 21.37
C ALA A 166 0.37 1.64 19.94
N PHE A 167 0.99 0.99 18.95
CA PHE A 167 0.48 0.99 17.59
C PHE A 167 -0.86 0.26 17.48
N ILE A 168 -0.96 -0.97 18.02
CA ILE A 168 -2.17 -1.79 17.96
C ILE A 168 -3.30 -1.20 18.82
N GLY A 169 -2.98 -0.67 20.00
CA GLY A 169 -3.94 -0.17 20.98
C GLY A 169 -4.61 1.17 20.62
N GLY A 170 -4.13 1.88 19.60
CA GLY A 170 -4.65 3.18 19.17
C GLY A 170 -5.99 3.17 18.41
N THR A 171 -6.63 2.00 18.26
CA THR A 171 -7.87 1.80 17.50
C THR A 171 -9.16 2.13 18.29
N ARG A 172 -9.13 3.13 19.18
CA ARG A 172 -10.32 3.53 19.96
C ARG A 172 -11.11 4.66 19.33
#